data_AF-A0A259PL04-F1
#
_entry.id   AF-A0A259PL04-F1
#
_cell.length_a   1.000
_cell.length_b   1.000
_cell.length_c   1.000
_cell.angle_alpha   90.00
_cell.angle_beta   90.00
_cell.angle_gamma   90.00
#
_symmetry.space_group_name_H-M   'P 1'
#
loop_
_entity.id
_entity.type
_entity.pdbx_description
1 polymer ?
#
loop_
_entity_poly.entity_id
_entity_poly.type
_entity_poly.pdbx_seq_one_letter_code
_entity_poly.pdbx_strand_id
1 'polypeptide(L)'
;MHHNSLNVFGIGKRNALLELLKLECNDANLTLNGHDASPYCPAANSVSPNFFVVPQAKSSDYLISVENLLQEHQSIGHFSIIDPEIPMLGQLELKGSQSSQLLNSTYSTAIICEDKLLLFKTLSDFAIGVMPTSTSPKFNYPYICKDRFGSGASGFSVIHNDDAVKVANEGEALVYQPYRSGEHYCIDAYYSIWTGA
;
A
#
# COMPACT_ATOMS: atom_id res chain seq x y z
N MET A 1 -18.64 24.30 14.36
CA MET A 1 -19.31 23.22 13.62
C MET A 1 -18.32 22.08 13.53
N HIS A 2 -18.65 20.90 14.06
CA HIS A 2 -17.83 19.70 13.92
C HIS A 2 -17.83 19.30 12.45
N HIS A 3 -16.73 19.53 11.73
CA HIS A 3 -16.57 19.04 10.36
C HIS A 3 -15.85 17.71 10.45
N ASN A 4 -16.57 16.65 10.08
CA ASN A 4 -16.00 15.33 9.85
C ASN A 4 -14.84 15.42 8.85
N SER A 5 -13.83 14.57 9.00
CA SER A 5 -12.66 14.57 8.11
C SER A 5 -12.44 13.24 7.40
N LEU A 6 -11.83 13.32 6.21
CA LEU A 6 -11.23 12.20 5.48
C LEU A 6 -9.71 12.33 5.57
N ASN A 7 -9.03 11.27 6.04
CA ASN A 7 -7.59 11.29 6.26
C ASN A 7 -6.86 10.41 5.24
N VAL A 8 -5.92 11.02 4.50
CA VAL A 8 -5.14 10.34 3.46
C VAL A 8 -3.66 10.29 3.86
N PHE A 9 -3.11 9.09 3.98
CA PHE A 9 -1.72 8.84 4.39
C PHE A 9 -0.80 8.57 3.20
N GLY A 10 0.48 8.86 3.37
CA GLY A 10 1.50 8.67 2.35
C GLY A 10 1.30 9.58 1.15
N ILE A 11 0.94 10.86 1.35
CA ILE A 11 0.50 11.72 0.24
C ILE A 11 1.58 12.03 -0.81
N GLY A 12 2.85 12.02 -0.43
CA GLY A 12 4.01 12.09 -1.31
C GLY A 12 3.90 13.16 -2.41
N LYS A 13 3.83 12.72 -3.66
CA LYS A 13 3.79 13.57 -4.86
C LYS A 13 2.43 13.56 -5.57
N ARG A 14 1.36 13.07 -4.92
CA ARG A 14 0.05 12.82 -5.56
C ARG A 14 -0.85 14.07 -5.57
N ASN A 15 -0.34 15.22 -6.01
CA ASN A 15 -1.07 16.50 -6.03
C ASN A 15 -2.43 16.40 -6.76
N ALA A 16 -2.44 15.86 -7.98
CA ALA A 16 -3.65 15.76 -8.79
C ALA A 16 -4.75 14.91 -8.13
N LEU A 17 -4.37 13.81 -7.47
CA LEU A 17 -5.32 12.96 -6.74
C LEU A 17 -5.90 13.70 -5.53
N LEU A 18 -5.06 14.41 -4.76
CA LEU A 18 -5.53 15.18 -3.60
C LEU A 18 -6.42 16.35 -4.00
N GLU A 19 -6.16 17.00 -5.14
CA GLU A 19 -7.00 18.07 -5.66
C GLU A 19 -8.40 17.54 -6.02
N LEU A 20 -8.49 16.39 -6.68
CA LEU A 20 -9.78 15.72 -6.93
C LEU A 20 -10.49 15.34 -5.63
N LEU A 21 -9.79 14.69 -4.70
CA LEU A 21 -10.36 14.32 -3.40
C LEU A 21 -10.84 15.54 -2.61
N LYS A 22 -10.13 16.68 -2.71
CA LYS A 22 -10.52 17.92 -2.03
C LYS A 22 -11.83 18.47 -2.58
N LEU A 23 -12.03 18.40 -3.90
CA LEU A 23 -13.30 18.79 -4.53
C LEU A 23 -14.44 17.91 -4.02
N GLU A 24 -14.29 16.58 -4.08
CA GLU A 24 -15.30 15.63 -3.60
C GLU A 24 -15.60 15.79 -2.10
N CYS A 25 -14.57 16.03 -1.28
CA CYS A 25 -14.75 16.28 0.16
C CYS A 25 -15.53 17.57 0.39
N ASN A 26 -15.23 18.65 -0.33
CA ASN A 26 -15.95 19.92 -0.18
C ASN A 26 -17.44 19.75 -0.54
N ASP A 27 -17.75 19.02 -1.62
CA ASP A 27 -19.12 18.74 -2.03
C ASP A 27 -19.88 17.88 -1.00
N ALA A 28 -19.16 16.99 -0.30
CA ALA A 28 -19.68 16.18 0.80
C ALA A 28 -19.65 16.89 2.18
N ASN A 29 -19.23 18.15 2.25
CA ASN A 29 -19.02 18.91 3.48
C ASN A 29 -18.06 18.22 4.48
N LEU A 30 -16.97 17.65 3.96
CA LEU A 30 -15.88 16.99 4.68
C LEU A 30 -14.58 17.78 4.56
N THR A 31 -13.77 17.72 5.60
CA THR A 31 -12.40 18.23 5.57
C THR A 31 -11.45 17.16 5.06
N LEU A 32 -10.68 17.44 4.00
CA LEU A 32 -9.57 16.58 3.58
C LEU A 32 -8.31 16.90 4.38
N ASN A 33 -7.77 15.90 5.08
CA ASN A 33 -6.49 15.94 5.77
C ASN A 33 -5.49 15.05 5.04
N GLY A 34 -4.27 15.57 4.80
CA GLY A 34 -3.18 14.79 4.21
C GLY A 34 -2.05 14.57 5.20
N HIS A 35 -1.47 13.38 5.15
CA HIS A 35 -0.41 12.95 6.06
C HIS A 35 0.77 12.38 5.28
N ASP A 36 1.99 12.73 5.70
CA ASP A 36 3.22 12.15 5.15
C ASP A 36 4.31 12.08 6.21
N ALA A 37 5.28 11.18 6.03
CA ALA A 37 6.45 11.13 6.90
C ALA A 37 7.44 12.28 6.63
N SER A 38 7.37 12.89 5.45
CA SER A 38 8.21 14.02 5.06
C SER A 38 7.47 15.35 5.19
N PRO A 39 8.02 16.35 5.90
CA PRO A 39 7.46 17.70 5.92
C PRO A 39 7.59 18.43 4.57
N TYR A 40 8.30 17.84 3.61
CA TYR A 40 8.62 18.46 2.32
C TYR A 40 7.94 17.76 1.13
N CYS A 41 6.91 16.95 1.37
CA CYS A 41 6.21 16.27 0.30
C CYS A 41 5.47 17.30 -0.61
N PRO A 42 5.64 17.27 -1.94
CA PRO A 42 5.02 18.25 -2.84
C PRO A 42 3.49 18.33 -2.73
N ALA A 43 2.85 17.23 -2.38
CA ALA A 43 1.40 17.14 -2.26
C ALA A 43 0.83 17.86 -1.02
N ALA A 44 1.67 18.24 -0.04
CA ALA A 44 1.26 19.03 1.13
C ALA A 44 0.57 20.35 0.73
N ASN A 45 0.99 20.96 -0.37
CA ASN A 45 0.38 22.20 -0.88
C ASN A 45 -1.09 22.02 -1.26
N SER A 46 -1.48 20.83 -1.76
CA SER A 46 -2.86 20.56 -2.18
C SER A 46 -3.82 20.46 -0.98
N VAL A 47 -3.31 20.09 0.19
CA VAL A 47 -4.11 19.89 1.42
C VAL A 47 -3.90 20.97 2.49
N SER A 48 -3.05 21.97 2.26
CA SER A 48 -2.81 23.07 3.21
C SER A 48 -4.12 23.81 3.59
N PRO A 49 -4.32 24.16 4.89
CA PRO A 49 -3.42 23.99 6.04
C PRO A 49 -3.49 22.61 6.71
N ASN A 50 -4.32 21.69 6.21
CA ASN A 50 -4.62 20.38 6.79
C ASN A 50 -3.57 19.32 6.43
N PHE A 51 -2.29 19.70 6.49
CA PHE A 51 -1.17 18.79 6.31
C PHE A 51 -0.53 18.48 7.65
N PHE A 52 -0.33 17.20 7.93
CA PHE A 52 0.25 16.72 9.17
C PHE A 52 1.42 15.77 8.88
N VAL A 53 2.47 15.88 9.69
CA VAL A 53 3.62 14.98 9.60
C VAL A 53 3.42 13.82 10.56
N VAL A 54 3.57 12.60 10.05
CA VAL A 54 3.46 11.37 10.83
C VAL A 54 4.80 10.63 10.89
N PRO A 55 5.01 9.70 11.82
CA PRO A 55 6.17 8.81 11.77
C PRO A 55 6.20 7.97 10.48
N GLN A 56 7.35 7.37 10.18
CA GLN A 56 7.41 6.38 9.08
C GLN A 56 6.60 5.13 9.45
N ALA A 57 6.00 4.46 8.45
CA ALA A 57 5.19 3.26 8.63
C ALA A 57 5.86 2.15 9.49
N LYS A 58 7.18 1.98 9.34
CA LYS A 58 7.97 0.97 10.09
C LYS A 58 8.34 1.41 11.51
N SER A 59 8.04 2.64 11.90
CA SER A 59 8.33 3.16 13.23
C SER A 59 7.38 2.57 14.27
N SER A 60 7.88 2.32 15.48
CA SER A 60 7.10 1.73 16.56
C SER A 60 5.96 2.62 17.07
N ASP A 61 6.07 3.93 16.86
CA ASP A 61 5.10 4.95 17.24
C ASP A 61 4.06 5.28 16.15
N TYR A 62 4.21 4.73 14.94
CA TYR A 62 3.34 5.05 13.79
C TYR A 62 1.86 4.87 14.11
N LEU A 63 1.47 3.67 14.57
CA LEU A 63 0.06 3.35 14.83
C LEU A 63 -0.56 4.22 15.92
N ILE A 64 0.21 4.54 16.97
CA ILE A 64 -0.24 5.38 18.07
C ILE A 64 -0.46 6.81 17.54
N SER A 65 0.48 7.32 16.74
CA SER A 65 0.36 8.63 16.12
C SER A 65 -0.86 8.72 15.19
N VAL A 66 -1.08 7.71 14.35
CA VAL A 66 -2.24 7.64 13.45
C VAL A 66 -3.54 7.61 14.26
N GLU A 67 -3.65 6.74 15.26
CA GLU A 67 -4.85 6.61 16.08
C GLU A 67 -5.23 7.93 16.77
N ASN A 68 -4.25 8.64 17.32
CA ASN A 68 -4.47 9.95 17.95
C ASN A 68 -4.98 10.99 16.92
N LEU A 69 -4.40 11.03 15.73
CA LEU A 69 -4.82 11.96 14.66
C LEU A 69 -6.25 11.68 14.19
N LEU A 70 -6.62 10.41 14.02
CA LEU A 70 -7.96 10.03 13.61
C LEU A 70 -9.01 10.47 14.65
N GLN A 71 -8.67 10.38 15.94
CA GLN A 71 -9.53 10.87 17.03
C GLN A 71 -9.59 12.40 17.10
N GLU A 72 -8.44 13.08 17.04
CA GLU A 72 -8.32 14.54 17.10
C GLU A 72 -9.15 15.22 16.01
N HIS A 73 -9.10 14.68 14.79
CA HIS A 73 -9.76 15.26 13.63
C HIS A 73 -11.16 14.70 13.35
N GLN A 74 -11.71 13.88 14.25
CA GLN A 74 -13.04 13.27 14.09
C GLN A 74 -13.18 12.58 12.72
N SER A 75 -12.18 11.76 12.38
CA SER A 75 -12.04 11.14 11.07
C SER A 75 -13.17 10.16 10.81
N ILE A 76 -14.00 10.41 9.78
CA ILE A 76 -15.03 9.43 9.39
C ILE A 76 -14.44 8.28 8.57
N GLY A 77 -13.35 8.55 7.85
CA GLY A 77 -12.68 7.55 7.02
C GLY A 77 -11.20 7.86 6.84
N HIS A 78 -10.42 6.81 6.61
CA HIS A 78 -8.99 6.94 6.37
C HIS A 78 -8.45 5.88 5.42
N PHE A 79 -7.40 6.23 4.68
CA PHE A 79 -6.65 5.30 3.83
C PHE A 79 -5.25 5.82 3.54
N SER A 80 -4.36 4.92 3.13
CA SER A 80 -3.08 5.24 2.52
C SER A 80 -3.11 5.03 1.02
N ILE A 81 -2.27 5.80 0.33
CA ILE A 81 -1.97 5.63 -1.10
C ILE A 81 -0.57 5.04 -1.34
N ILE A 82 0.05 4.46 -0.31
CA ILE A 82 1.31 3.71 -0.41
C ILE A 82 1.22 2.30 0.20
N ASP A 83 1.79 1.33 -0.51
CA ASP A 83 1.72 -0.08 -0.13
C ASP A 83 2.27 -0.39 1.27
N PRO A 84 3.41 0.19 1.73
CA PRO A 84 3.96 -0.14 3.05
C PRO A 84 3.07 0.26 4.24
N GLU A 85 2.13 1.19 4.04
CA GLU A 85 1.23 1.66 5.10
C GLU A 85 -0.08 0.89 5.15
N ILE A 86 -0.53 0.30 4.03
CA ILE A 86 -1.83 -0.37 3.96
C ILE A 86 -1.95 -1.49 5.03
N PRO A 87 -0.98 -2.42 5.17
CA PRO A 87 -1.03 -3.41 6.25
C PRO A 87 -1.00 -2.77 7.63
N MET A 88 -0.23 -1.68 7.83
CA MET A 88 -0.14 -1.01 9.12
C MET A 88 -1.49 -0.41 9.54
N LEU A 89 -2.17 0.30 8.64
CA LEU A 89 -3.51 0.83 8.90
C LEU A 89 -4.52 -0.29 9.18
N GLY A 90 -4.44 -1.41 8.46
CA GLY A 90 -5.26 -2.60 8.73
C GLY A 90 -5.13 -3.15 10.14
N GLN A 91 -4.00 -2.93 10.84
CA GLN A 91 -3.83 -3.36 12.23
C GLN A 91 -4.69 -2.55 13.21
N LEU A 92 -5.11 -1.33 12.86
CA LEU A 92 -6.00 -0.53 13.71
C LEU A 92 -7.39 -1.18 13.81
N GLU A 93 -7.89 -1.77 12.72
CA GLU A 93 -9.14 -2.53 12.73
C GLU A 93 -9.05 -3.76 13.64
N LEU A 94 -7.92 -4.49 13.61
CA LEU A 94 -7.69 -5.66 14.46
C LEU A 94 -7.68 -5.31 15.96
N LYS A 95 -7.26 -4.09 16.31
CA LYS A 95 -7.28 -3.58 17.68
C LYS A 95 -8.68 -3.17 18.14
N GLY A 96 -9.67 -3.20 17.25
CA GLY A 96 -11.04 -2.76 17.54
C GLY A 96 -11.19 -1.24 17.66
N SER A 97 -10.22 -0.47 17.15
CA SER A 97 -10.32 0.99 17.12
C SER A 97 -11.31 1.39 16.03
N GLN A 98 -12.52 1.80 16.45
CA GLN A 98 -13.63 2.17 15.53
C GLN A 98 -13.81 3.68 15.38
N SER A 99 -12.80 4.51 15.69
CA SER A 99 -12.94 5.96 15.58
C SER A 99 -13.08 6.44 14.14
N SER A 100 -12.68 5.62 13.16
CA SER A 100 -12.70 5.93 11.73
C SER A 100 -12.79 4.68 10.87
N GLN A 101 -13.47 4.75 9.72
CA GLN A 101 -13.56 3.62 8.78
C GLN A 101 -12.29 3.50 7.94
N LEU A 102 -11.66 2.31 7.89
CA LEU A 102 -10.58 2.04 6.95
C LEU A 102 -11.14 1.88 5.54
N LEU A 103 -10.59 2.61 4.56
CA LEU A 103 -10.99 2.56 3.15
C LEU A 103 -10.00 1.80 2.26
N ASN A 104 -8.90 1.29 2.82
CA ASN A 104 -8.07 0.29 2.16
C ASN A 104 -8.60 -1.13 2.43
N SER A 105 -7.92 -2.12 1.83
CA SER A 105 -8.11 -3.52 2.18
C SER A 105 -7.78 -3.80 3.66
N THR A 106 -8.50 -4.76 4.24
CA THR A 106 -8.24 -5.27 5.59
C THR A 106 -6.81 -5.80 5.74
N TYR A 107 -6.32 -5.90 6.99
CA TYR A 107 -4.99 -6.43 7.29
C TYR A 107 -4.68 -7.76 6.59
N SER A 108 -5.60 -8.72 6.69
CA SER A 108 -5.41 -10.06 6.11
C SER A 108 -5.23 -10.02 4.59
N THR A 109 -6.04 -9.21 3.91
CA THR A 109 -5.97 -9.01 2.46
C THR A 109 -4.68 -8.30 2.07
N ALA A 110 -4.32 -7.23 2.79
CA ALA A 110 -3.12 -6.44 2.54
C ALA A 110 -1.84 -7.29 2.63
N ILE A 111 -1.73 -8.14 3.66
CA ILE A 111 -0.58 -9.03 3.85
C ILE A 111 -0.46 -10.07 2.72
N ILE A 112 -1.59 -10.59 2.23
CA ILE A 112 -1.58 -11.50 1.07
C ILE A 112 -1.03 -10.77 -0.17
N CYS A 113 -1.48 -9.55 -0.43
CA CYS A 113 -1.06 -8.76 -1.59
C CYS A 113 0.39 -8.27 -1.52
N GLU A 114 0.90 -7.98 -0.32
CA GLU A 114 2.28 -7.53 -0.12
C GLU A 114 3.31 -8.66 -0.33
N ASP A 115 2.97 -9.89 0.06
CA ASP A 115 3.84 -11.06 -0.06
C ASP A 115 3.61 -11.81 -1.37
N LYS A 116 4.52 -11.63 -2.33
CA LYS A 116 4.41 -12.25 -3.66
C LYS A 116 4.33 -13.78 -3.65
N LEU A 117 4.92 -14.44 -2.65
CA LEU A 117 4.83 -15.90 -2.49
C LEU A 117 3.47 -16.31 -1.93
N LEU A 118 2.95 -15.56 -0.95
CA LEU A 118 1.64 -15.81 -0.37
C LEU A 118 0.53 -15.52 -1.38
N LEU A 119 0.65 -14.45 -2.16
CA LEU A 119 -0.24 -14.12 -3.27
C LEU A 119 -0.29 -15.27 -4.29
N PHE A 120 0.87 -15.77 -4.72
CA PHE A 120 0.95 -16.90 -5.64
C PHE A 120 0.21 -18.13 -5.11
N LYS A 121 0.45 -18.51 -3.85
CA LYS A 121 -0.23 -19.65 -3.22
C LYS A 121 -1.73 -19.45 -3.15
N THR A 122 -2.16 -18.28 -2.66
CA THR A 122 -3.57 -17.93 -2.48
C THR A 122 -4.32 -17.98 -3.81
N LEU A 123 -3.79 -17.34 -4.86
CA LEU A 123 -4.43 -17.33 -6.17
C LEU A 123 -4.43 -18.71 -6.84
N SER A 124 -3.38 -19.51 -6.62
CA SER A 124 -3.33 -20.89 -7.11
C SER A 124 -4.42 -21.76 -6.48
N ASP A 125 -4.69 -21.60 -5.18
CA ASP A 125 -5.74 -22.32 -4.47
C ASP A 125 -7.15 -21.97 -5.01
N PHE A 126 -7.32 -20.75 -5.55
CA PHE A 126 -8.55 -20.32 -6.25
C PHE A 126 -8.58 -20.67 -7.75
N ALA A 127 -7.59 -21.43 -8.25
CA ALA A 127 -7.44 -21.74 -9.67
C ALA A 127 -7.36 -20.49 -10.59
N ILE A 128 -6.87 -19.38 -10.05
CA ILE A 128 -6.63 -18.15 -10.81
C ILE A 128 -5.23 -18.21 -11.43
N GLY A 129 -5.14 -17.89 -12.72
CA GLY A 129 -3.85 -17.84 -13.42
C GLY A 129 -2.91 -16.82 -12.78
N VAL A 130 -1.79 -17.30 -12.24
CA VAL A 130 -0.78 -16.48 -11.54
C VAL A 130 0.63 -16.93 -11.92
N MET A 131 1.59 -16.00 -11.91
CA MET A 131 2.99 -16.31 -12.21
C MET A 131 3.56 -17.30 -11.17
N PRO A 132 4.12 -18.45 -11.60
CA PRO A 132 4.80 -19.37 -10.70
C PRO A 132 5.87 -18.64 -9.88
N THR A 133 5.80 -18.79 -8.56
CA THR A 133 6.69 -18.07 -7.63
C THR A 133 7.35 -19.04 -6.67
N SER A 134 8.67 -18.91 -6.48
CA SER A 134 9.48 -19.81 -5.66
C SER A 134 10.50 -19.02 -4.85
N THR A 135 10.86 -19.52 -3.66
CA THR A 135 12.01 -19.01 -2.87
C THR A 135 13.34 -19.63 -3.30
N SER A 136 13.31 -20.49 -4.32
CA SER A 136 14.49 -21.14 -4.91
C SER A 136 14.52 -20.95 -6.43
N PRO A 137 15.69 -20.72 -7.03
CA PRO A 137 15.84 -20.54 -8.48
C PRO A 137 15.68 -21.87 -9.21
N LYS A 138 14.44 -22.26 -9.50
CA LYS A 138 14.08 -23.54 -10.14
C LYS A 138 13.60 -23.38 -11.58
N PHE A 139 13.80 -22.20 -12.17
CA PHE A 139 13.28 -21.86 -13.50
C PHE A 139 14.37 -21.94 -14.55
N ASN A 140 13.98 -22.25 -15.79
CA ASN A 140 14.87 -22.14 -16.94
C ASN A 140 15.21 -20.68 -17.20
N TYR A 141 16.42 -20.44 -17.68
CA TYR A 141 16.86 -19.11 -18.07
C TYR A 141 16.10 -18.55 -19.29
N PRO A 142 15.87 -17.22 -19.35
CA PRO A 142 16.05 -16.29 -18.24
C PRO A 142 14.91 -16.40 -17.20
N TYR A 143 15.21 -16.04 -15.96
CA TYR A 143 14.21 -15.86 -14.91
C TYR A 143 14.44 -14.56 -14.16
N ILE A 144 13.43 -14.08 -13.42
CA ILE A 144 13.55 -12.87 -12.62
C ILE A 144 13.75 -13.19 -11.14
N CYS A 145 14.52 -12.35 -10.47
CA CYS A 145 14.68 -12.28 -9.03
C CYS A 145 14.16 -10.92 -8.55
N LYS A 146 13.46 -10.89 -7.41
CA LYS A 146 12.95 -9.65 -6.78
C LYS A 146 12.66 -9.87 -5.29
N ASP A 147 12.48 -8.78 -4.57
CA ASP A 147 12.09 -8.82 -3.16
C ASP A 147 10.71 -9.48 -3.01
N ARG A 148 10.58 -10.35 -2.00
CA ARG A 148 9.32 -11.04 -1.69
C ARG A 148 8.22 -10.06 -1.32
N PHE A 149 8.55 -9.07 -0.51
CA PHE A 149 7.63 -8.08 0.04
C PHE A 149 7.66 -6.78 -0.76
N GLY A 150 6.65 -5.93 -0.57
CA GLY A 150 6.60 -4.57 -1.11
C GLY A 150 6.41 -4.46 -2.62
N SER A 151 6.60 -3.25 -3.13
CA SER A 151 6.28 -2.84 -4.50
C SER A 151 7.43 -2.12 -5.21
N GLY A 152 7.25 -1.80 -6.49
CA GLY A 152 8.13 -0.87 -7.20
C GLY A 152 9.42 -1.45 -7.81
N ALA A 153 9.39 -2.70 -8.27
CA ALA A 153 10.55 -3.37 -8.92
C ALA A 153 11.85 -3.33 -8.09
N SER A 154 11.76 -3.15 -6.78
CA SER A 154 12.90 -3.28 -5.87
C SER A 154 13.49 -4.69 -5.97
N GLY A 155 14.82 -4.76 -5.92
CA GLY A 155 15.57 -5.99 -6.07
C GLY A 155 15.40 -6.68 -7.43
N PHE A 156 14.77 -6.02 -8.43
CA PHE A 156 14.48 -6.66 -9.71
C PHE A 156 15.75 -6.90 -10.51
N SER A 157 16.01 -8.17 -10.84
CA SER A 157 17.12 -8.59 -11.68
C SER A 157 16.68 -9.71 -12.63
N VAL A 158 17.12 -9.64 -13.88
CA VAL A 158 16.94 -10.73 -14.85
C VAL A 158 18.20 -11.60 -14.83
N ILE A 159 18.04 -12.85 -14.48
CA ILE A 159 19.11 -13.83 -14.36
C ILE A 159 19.16 -14.64 -15.65
N HIS A 160 20.33 -14.69 -16.27
CA HIS A 160 20.58 -15.39 -17.55
C HIS A 160 21.50 -16.61 -17.43
N ASN A 161 22.21 -16.75 -16.31
CA ASN A 161 23.15 -17.82 -16.02
C ASN A 161 23.46 -17.88 -14.51
N ASP A 162 24.15 -18.95 -14.09
CA ASP A 162 24.46 -19.23 -12.68
C ASP A 162 25.39 -18.18 -12.04
N ASP A 163 26.19 -17.46 -12.83
CA ASP A 163 27.13 -16.44 -12.33
C ASP A 163 26.41 -15.21 -11.76
N ALA A 164 25.22 -14.90 -12.27
CA ALA A 164 24.38 -13.79 -11.81
C ALA A 164 23.71 -14.05 -10.45
N VAL A 165 23.76 -15.28 -9.92
CA VAL A 165 23.12 -15.65 -8.64
C VAL A 165 23.90 -15.16 -7.41
N LYS A 166 25.21 -14.90 -7.55
CA LYS A 166 26.09 -14.58 -6.41
C LYS A 166 25.94 -13.16 -5.86
N VAL A 167 25.26 -12.26 -6.57
CA VAL A 167 25.10 -10.83 -6.19
C VAL A 167 23.79 -10.57 -5.42
N ALA A 168 22.86 -11.53 -5.41
CA ALA A 168 21.53 -11.33 -4.85
C ALA A 168 21.42 -11.65 -3.33
N ASN A 169 22.50 -12.04 -2.65
CA ASN A 169 22.38 -12.89 -1.46
C ASN A 169 22.65 -12.26 -0.09
N GLU A 170 22.57 -10.94 0.06
CA GLU A 170 22.79 -10.30 1.37
C GLU A 170 21.67 -9.31 1.71
N GLY A 171 20.63 -9.83 2.35
CA GLY A 171 19.54 -9.06 2.94
C GLY A 171 18.25 -9.12 2.12
N GLU A 172 17.15 -9.44 2.81
CA GLU A 172 15.78 -9.60 2.30
C GLU A 172 15.41 -10.99 1.75
N ALA A 173 14.16 -11.40 2.02
CA ALA A 173 13.60 -12.63 1.49
C ALA A 173 13.33 -12.42 0.01
N LEU A 174 14.06 -13.10 -0.86
CA LEU A 174 13.87 -13.02 -2.32
C LEU A 174 12.88 -14.05 -2.84
N VAL A 175 12.28 -13.74 -3.98
CA VAL A 175 11.50 -14.68 -4.79
C VAL A 175 11.95 -14.68 -6.25
N TYR A 176 11.76 -15.83 -6.87
CA TYR A 176 12.09 -16.11 -8.26
C TYR A 176 10.81 -16.39 -9.04
N GLN A 177 10.76 -15.92 -10.29
CA GLN A 177 9.64 -16.17 -11.20
C GLN A 177 10.17 -16.34 -12.64
N PRO A 178 9.47 -17.09 -13.52
CA PRO A 178 9.83 -17.15 -14.94
C PRO A 178 9.88 -15.76 -15.57
N TYR A 179 10.88 -15.50 -16.42
CA TYR A 179 10.84 -14.31 -17.25
C TYR A 179 9.79 -14.50 -18.35
N ARG A 180 8.92 -13.51 -18.52
CA ARG A 180 7.94 -13.46 -19.60
C ARG A 180 8.07 -12.14 -20.33
N SER A 181 8.27 -12.21 -21.64
CA SER A 181 8.06 -11.08 -22.53
C SER A 181 6.58 -11.03 -22.93
N GLY A 182 6.03 -9.83 -23.03
CA GLY A 182 4.65 -9.62 -23.41
C GLY A 182 4.14 -8.25 -23.00
N GLU A 183 2.85 -8.06 -23.16
CA GLU A 183 2.14 -6.85 -22.76
C GLU A 183 1.73 -6.95 -21.29
N HIS A 184 1.88 -5.84 -20.57
CA HIS A 184 1.44 -5.71 -19.19
C HIS A 184 0.20 -4.81 -19.16
N TYR A 185 -0.92 -5.38 -18.72
CA TYR A 185 -2.18 -4.67 -18.53
C TYR A 185 -2.34 -4.34 -17.04
N CYS A 186 -2.57 -3.07 -16.73
CA CYS A 186 -2.91 -2.62 -15.38
C CYS A 186 -4.42 -2.33 -15.33
N ILE A 187 -5.10 -2.85 -14.32
CA ILE A 187 -6.54 -2.67 -14.14
C ILE A 187 -6.74 -1.88 -12.84
N ASP A 188 -7.28 -0.67 -12.97
CA ASP A 188 -7.78 0.09 -11.83
C ASP A 188 -9.20 -0.39 -11.52
N ALA A 189 -9.42 -0.85 -10.29
CA ALA A 189 -10.70 -1.37 -9.84
C ALA A 189 -11.12 -0.68 -8.54
N TYR A 190 -12.41 -0.37 -8.45
CA TYR A 190 -13.05 0.15 -7.24
C TYR A 190 -14.00 -0.90 -6.67
N TYR A 191 -13.81 -1.23 -5.39
CA TYR A 191 -14.71 -2.10 -4.63
C TYR A 191 -15.50 -1.23 -3.65
N SER A 192 -16.83 -1.26 -3.77
CA SER A 192 -17.73 -0.48 -2.92
C SER A 192 -17.65 -0.96 -1.47
N ILE A 193 -17.51 0.00 -0.55
CA ILE A 193 -17.71 -0.23 0.89
C ILE A 193 -19.20 -0.38 1.26
N TRP A 194 -20.10 0.06 0.39
CA TRP A 194 -21.54 -0.09 0.56
C TRP A 194 -21.97 -1.46 0.03
N THR A 195 -22.47 -2.31 0.93
CA THR A 195 -22.94 -3.67 0.65
C THR A 195 -24.42 -3.74 0.23
N GLY A 196 -25.10 -2.59 0.11
CA GLY A 196 -26.52 -2.54 -0.21
C GLY A 196 -27.40 -2.88 1.00
N ALA A 197 -27.95 -1.85 1.64
CA ALA A 197 -29.09 -1.95 2.56
C ALA A 197 -29.99 -0.74 2.35
#